data_AF-A0A8S3PTY9-F1
#
_entry.id   AF-A0A8S3PTY9-F1
#
_cell.length_a   1.000
_cell.length_b   1.000
_cell.length_c   1.000
_cell.angle_alpha   90.00
_cell.angle_beta   90.00
_cell.angle_gamma   90.00
#
_symmetry.space_group_name_H-M   'P 1'
#
loop_
_entity.id
_entity.type
_entity.pdbx_description
1 polymer ?
#
loop_
_entity_poly.entity_id
_entity_poly.type
_entity_poly.pdbx_seq_one_letter_code
_entity_poly.pdbx_strand_id
1 'polypeptide(L)'
;MHVGRIPNRIFQWDSTLSEKYKKTWYNELKSVMEKCELLELFNNNYTNGLSVKFIANYSELLLRQKHHDKWKLDIMNMPKLRTFRCLETNFETQQYITTNMTRQQRSTLARMRCGTFPLELELGRYRGIPSNRRFCKVCNDNVSVEDEKHFLIKCPLYSCERNNAFADFQQRNNIDFSVLSDDEILIKLLTTDCKLVSNYIFNISKIRTQLLSHCDI
;
A
#
# COMPACT_ATOMS: atom_id res chain seq x y z
N MET A 1 -23.74 -46.94 18.95
CA MET A 1 -22.58 -46.33 18.28
C MET A 1 -22.82 -44.83 18.20
N HIS A 2 -22.07 -44.02 18.95
CA HIS A 2 -22.22 -42.56 18.89
C HIS A 2 -21.72 -42.08 17.53
N VAL A 3 -22.64 -41.69 16.65
CA VAL A 3 -22.29 -41.04 15.39
C VAL A 3 -21.55 -39.75 15.74
N GLY A 4 -20.29 -39.64 15.32
CA GLY A 4 -19.47 -38.46 15.56
C GLY A 4 -20.17 -37.19 15.06
N ARG A 5 -19.86 -36.04 15.68
CA ARG A 5 -20.44 -34.74 15.29
C ARG A 5 -20.22 -34.50 13.80
N ILE A 6 -21.20 -33.89 13.13
CA ILE A 6 -21.17 -33.62 11.68
C ILE A 6 -19.86 -32.95 11.24
N PRO A 7 -19.28 -31.94 11.93
CA PRO A 7 -18.03 -31.32 11.52
C PRO A 7 -16.84 -32.30 11.45
N ASN A 8 -16.75 -33.24 12.39
CA ASN A 8 -15.68 -34.24 12.38
C ASN A 8 -15.83 -35.21 11.22
N ARG A 9 -17.07 -35.59 10.88
CA ARG A 9 -17.35 -36.45 9.72
C ARG A 9 -17.01 -35.76 8.40
N ILE A 10 -17.31 -34.46 8.28
CA ILE A 10 -16.94 -33.66 7.10
C ILE A 10 -15.41 -33.55 7.01
N PHE A 11 -14.72 -33.27 8.11
CA PHE A 11 -13.25 -33.21 8.15
C PHE A 11 -12.61 -34.54 7.69
N GLN A 12 -13.09 -35.67 8.21
CA GLN A 12 -12.61 -37.00 7.83
C GLN A 12 -12.90 -37.34 6.36
N TRP A 13 -14.10 -37.00 5.87
CA TRP A 13 -14.47 -37.21 4.47
C TRP A 13 -13.62 -36.35 3.51
N ASP A 14 -13.37 -35.09 3.84
CA ASP A 14 -12.54 -34.23 3.00
C ASP A 14 -11.05 -34.63 3.04
N SER A 15 -10.60 -35.20 4.17
CA SER A 15 -9.29 -35.84 4.29
C SER A 15 -9.14 -37.01 3.31
N THR A 16 -10.13 -37.90 3.18
CA THR A 16 -10.03 -39.02 2.21
C THR A 16 -10.07 -38.53 0.76
N LEU A 17 -10.79 -37.43 0.47
CA LEU A 17 -10.74 -36.79 -0.85
C LEU A 17 -9.34 -36.24 -1.19
N SER A 18 -8.59 -35.82 -0.18
CA SER A 18 -7.26 -35.21 -0.34
C SER A 18 -6.22 -36.17 -0.93
N GLU A 19 -6.43 -37.48 -0.81
CA GLU A 19 -5.58 -38.52 -1.41
C GLU A 19 -5.67 -38.52 -2.95
N LYS A 20 -6.84 -38.14 -3.48
CA LYS A 20 -7.11 -38.12 -4.92
C LYS A 20 -7.00 -36.72 -5.52
N TYR A 21 -7.33 -35.67 -4.75
CA TYR A 21 -7.40 -34.30 -5.23
C TYR A 21 -6.48 -33.38 -4.43
N LYS A 22 -5.67 -32.59 -5.13
CA LYS A 22 -4.77 -31.61 -4.49
C LYS A 22 -5.52 -30.41 -3.89
N LYS A 23 -6.61 -29.98 -4.52
CA LYS A 23 -7.42 -28.84 -4.07
C LYS A 23 -8.59 -29.34 -3.21
N THR A 24 -8.33 -29.56 -1.93
CA THR A 24 -9.34 -29.88 -0.92
C THR A 24 -9.18 -28.95 0.27
N TRP A 25 -10.25 -28.77 1.04
CA TRP A 25 -10.19 -27.92 2.23
C TRP A 25 -9.21 -28.49 3.27
N TYR A 26 -9.10 -29.81 3.38
CA TYR A 26 -8.14 -30.51 4.23
C TYR A 26 -6.69 -30.19 3.83
N ASN A 27 -6.35 -30.23 2.54
CA ASN A 27 -5.01 -29.88 2.07
C ASN A 27 -4.70 -28.39 2.27
N GLU A 28 -5.69 -27.51 2.08
CA GLU A 28 -5.54 -26.08 2.38
C GLU A 28 -5.28 -25.84 3.87
N LEU A 29 -6.07 -26.47 4.74
CA LEU A 29 -5.90 -26.38 6.19
C LEU A 29 -4.55 -26.97 6.64
N LYS A 30 -4.16 -28.13 6.10
CA LYS A 30 -2.85 -28.75 6.36
C LYS A 30 -1.71 -27.81 6.01
N SER A 31 -1.80 -27.13 4.86
CA SER A 31 -0.80 -26.13 4.46
C SER A 31 -0.77 -24.92 5.40
N VAL A 32 -1.91 -24.47 5.92
CA VAL A 32 -1.95 -23.41 6.93
C VAL A 32 -1.28 -23.87 8.22
N MET A 33 -1.60 -25.08 8.70
CA MET A 33 -1.00 -25.64 9.92
C MET A 33 0.50 -25.86 9.78
N GLU A 34 0.97 -26.31 8.61
CA GLU A 34 2.39 -26.40 8.28
C GLU A 34 3.07 -25.03 8.31
N LYS A 35 2.45 -24.00 7.72
CA LYS A 35 2.95 -22.62 7.81
C LYS A 35 2.98 -22.08 9.23
N CYS A 36 2.17 -22.61 10.14
CA CYS A 36 2.17 -22.24 11.55
C CYS A 36 3.06 -23.14 12.41
N GLU A 37 3.84 -24.06 11.83
CA GLU A 37 4.66 -25.03 12.59
C GLU A 37 3.81 -25.95 13.50
N LEU A 38 2.55 -26.17 13.12
CA LEU A 38 1.57 -26.99 13.85
C LEU A 38 1.21 -28.29 13.12
N LEU A 39 2.02 -28.73 12.17
CA LEU A 39 1.74 -29.91 11.36
C LEU A 39 1.65 -31.19 12.20
N GLU A 40 2.47 -31.32 13.25
CA GLU A 40 2.41 -32.47 14.16
C GLU A 40 1.09 -32.52 14.93
N LEU A 41 0.63 -31.38 15.46
CA LEU A 41 -0.68 -31.29 16.13
C LEU A 41 -1.82 -31.65 15.16
N PHE A 42 -1.72 -31.22 13.91
CA PHE A 42 -2.69 -31.51 12.87
C PHE A 42 -2.73 -33.01 12.51
N ASN A 43 -1.57 -33.64 12.29
CA ASN A 43 -1.49 -35.05 11.90
C ASN A 43 -1.90 -35.99 13.05
N ASN A 44 -1.56 -35.64 14.28
CA ASN A 44 -1.84 -36.50 15.44
C ASN A 44 -3.28 -36.35 15.97
N ASN A 45 -4.08 -35.42 15.43
CA ASN A 45 -5.42 -35.09 15.91
C ASN A 45 -5.49 -34.90 17.45
N TYR A 46 -4.40 -34.43 18.03
CA TYR A 46 -4.22 -34.36 19.48
C TYR A 46 -3.65 -33.00 19.83
N THR A 47 -4.39 -32.24 20.64
CA THR A 47 -4.03 -30.87 20.98
C THR A 47 -2.98 -30.78 22.09
N ASN A 48 -2.46 -31.91 22.62
CA ASN A 48 -1.57 -31.92 23.79
C ASN A 48 -2.13 -31.12 24.99
N GLY A 49 -3.46 -31.08 25.15
CA GLY A 49 -4.11 -30.27 26.20
C GLY A 49 -4.23 -28.77 25.89
N LEU A 50 -3.77 -28.31 24.72
CA LEU A 50 -3.95 -26.94 24.27
C LEU A 50 -5.42 -26.69 23.91
N SER A 51 -5.90 -25.49 24.27
CA SER A 51 -7.23 -25.05 23.86
C SER A 51 -7.25 -24.65 22.39
N VAL A 52 -8.39 -24.84 21.72
CA VAL A 52 -8.61 -24.38 20.34
C VAL A 52 -8.35 -22.87 20.21
N LYS A 53 -8.73 -22.09 21.22
CA LYS A 53 -8.47 -20.64 21.27
C LYS A 53 -6.98 -20.32 21.27
N PHE A 54 -6.18 -21.08 22.01
CA PHE A 54 -4.73 -20.90 22.02
C PHE A 54 -4.13 -21.19 20.64
N ILE A 55 -4.51 -22.31 20.03
CA ILE A 55 -4.04 -22.70 18.69
C ILE A 55 -4.40 -21.64 17.65
N ALA A 56 -5.63 -21.11 17.69
CA ALA A 56 -6.08 -20.07 16.78
C ALA A 56 -5.28 -18.77 16.96
N ASN A 57 -5.11 -18.29 18.20
CA ASN A 57 -4.36 -17.08 18.50
C ASN A 57 -2.88 -17.21 18.10
N TYR A 58 -2.26 -18.37 18.39
CA TYR A 58 -0.89 -18.65 18.01
C TYR A 58 -0.71 -18.68 16.49
N SER A 59 -1.63 -19.36 15.78
CA SER A 59 -1.64 -19.40 14.32
C SER A 59 -1.79 -17.99 13.73
N GLU A 60 -2.69 -17.17 14.27
CA GLU A 60 -2.88 -15.79 13.83
C GLU A 60 -1.60 -14.96 14.02
N LEU A 61 -0.96 -15.06 15.19
CA LEU A 61 0.28 -14.36 15.49
C LEU A 61 1.40 -14.72 14.49
N LEU A 62 1.64 -16.02 14.27
CA LEU A 62 2.67 -16.49 13.36
C LEU A 62 2.39 -16.10 11.90
N LEU A 63 1.14 -16.24 11.45
CA LEU A 63 0.77 -15.86 10.09
C LEU A 63 0.96 -14.34 9.89
N ARG A 64 0.53 -13.52 10.85
CA ARG A 64 0.74 -12.07 10.81
C ARG A 64 2.22 -11.72 10.72
N GLN A 65 3.06 -12.36 11.53
CA GLN A 65 4.50 -12.16 11.50
C GLN A 65 5.11 -12.58 10.15
N LYS A 66 4.80 -13.78 9.65
CA LYS A 66 5.30 -14.26 8.34
C LYS A 66 4.86 -13.34 7.19
N HIS A 67 3.62 -12.85 7.21
CA HIS A 67 3.14 -11.87 6.23
C HIS A 67 3.84 -10.52 6.35
N HIS A 68 4.05 -10.01 7.57
CA HIS A 68 4.79 -8.78 7.82
C HIS A 68 6.22 -8.88 7.28
N ASP A 69 6.93 -9.95 7.58
CA ASP A 69 8.33 -10.13 7.18
C ASP A 69 8.46 -10.25 5.66
N LYS A 70 7.55 -11.01 5.03
CA LYS A 70 7.45 -11.07 3.58
C LYS A 70 7.16 -9.70 2.96
N TRP A 71 6.19 -8.96 3.50
CA TRP A 71 5.83 -7.63 3.04
C TRP A 71 7.00 -6.66 3.11
N LYS A 72 7.74 -6.67 4.22
CA LYS A 72 8.93 -5.83 4.42
C LYS A 72 10.01 -6.14 3.38
N LEU A 73 10.27 -7.42 3.11
CA LEU A 73 11.21 -7.86 2.09
C LEU A 73 10.76 -7.45 0.68
N ASP A 74 9.49 -7.70 0.34
CA ASP A 74 8.93 -7.39 -0.97
C ASP A 74 9.03 -5.88 -1.26
N ILE A 75 8.74 -5.02 -0.27
CA ILE A 75 8.82 -3.56 -0.42
C ILE A 75 10.26 -3.05 -0.62
N MET A 76 11.22 -3.60 0.12
CA MET A 76 12.64 -3.24 -0.04
C MET A 76 13.13 -3.57 -1.46
N ASN A 77 12.63 -4.67 -2.03
CA ASN A 77 13.00 -5.14 -3.36
C ASN A 77 12.19 -4.53 -4.51
N MET A 78 11.25 -3.60 -4.24
CA MET A 78 10.47 -2.92 -5.26
C MET A 78 10.92 -1.46 -5.43
N PRO A 79 11.75 -1.12 -6.45
CA PRO A 79 12.24 0.23 -6.66
C PRO A 79 11.13 1.29 -6.81
N LYS A 80 9.98 0.90 -7.39
CA LYS A 80 8.85 1.82 -7.60
C LYS A 80 8.22 2.33 -6.30
N LEU A 81 8.33 1.58 -5.20
CA LEU A 81 7.72 1.90 -3.91
C LEU A 81 8.57 2.86 -3.08
N ARG A 82 9.42 3.69 -3.70
CA ARG A 82 10.32 4.65 -3.02
C ARG A 82 9.56 5.55 -2.05
N THR A 83 8.44 6.12 -2.48
CA THR A 83 7.63 7.04 -1.68
C THR A 83 6.92 6.26 -0.58
N PHE A 84 6.29 5.15 -0.93
CA PHE A 84 5.63 4.26 0.02
C PHE A 84 6.56 3.86 1.17
N ARG A 85 7.82 3.52 0.90
CA ARG A 85 8.83 3.18 1.94
C ARG A 85 9.12 4.30 2.92
N CYS A 86 9.06 5.55 2.48
CA CYS A 86 9.28 6.69 3.36
C CYS A 86 8.05 7.01 4.22
N LEU A 87 6.85 6.64 3.75
CA LEU A 87 5.59 6.89 4.43
C LEU A 87 5.22 5.80 5.42
N GLU A 88 5.50 4.55 5.06
CA GLU A 88 4.94 3.39 5.72
C GLU A 88 5.92 2.77 6.68
N THR A 89 5.61 2.86 7.97
CA THR A 89 6.42 2.28 9.04
C THR A 89 5.81 0.99 9.58
N ASN A 90 4.49 0.80 9.46
CA ASN A 90 3.76 -0.28 10.11
C ASN A 90 2.94 -1.10 9.10
N PHE A 91 2.85 -2.41 9.32
CA PHE A 91 2.00 -3.30 8.51
C PHE A 91 0.55 -3.23 8.96
N GLU A 92 -0.09 -2.08 8.74
CA GLU A 92 -1.45 -1.79 9.21
C GLU A 92 -2.29 -1.10 8.14
N THR A 93 -3.61 -1.15 8.34
CA THR A 93 -4.55 -0.43 7.49
C THR A 93 -4.36 1.07 7.64
N GLN A 94 -4.05 1.72 6.52
CA GLN A 94 -3.75 3.15 6.50
C GLN A 94 -4.97 4.04 6.74
N GLN A 95 -4.76 5.15 7.44
CA GLN A 95 -5.83 6.10 7.82
C GLN A 95 -6.65 6.60 6.62
N TYR A 96 -6.01 6.87 5.47
CA TYR A 96 -6.72 7.35 4.27
C TYR A 96 -7.71 6.31 3.70
N ILE A 97 -7.57 5.03 4.05
CA ILE A 97 -8.48 3.96 3.64
C ILE A 97 -9.77 4.01 4.46
N THR A 98 -9.65 4.25 5.77
CA THR A 98 -10.79 4.26 6.72
C THR A 98 -11.46 5.63 6.84
N THR A 99 -10.78 6.70 6.42
CA THR A 99 -11.33 8.07 6.44
C THR A 99 -12.45 8.27 5.43
N ASN A 100 -13.43 9.13 5.76
CA ASN A 100 -14.53 9.51 4.88
C ASN A 100 -14.05 10.33 3.67
N MET A 101 -13.60 9.62 2.65
CA MET A 101 -13.09 10.13 1.39
C MET A 101 -13.87 9.53 0.22
N THR A 102 -13.90 10.20 -0.91
CA THR A 102 -14.46 9.62 -2.13
C THR A 102 -13.53 8.53 -2.68
N ARG A 103 -14.07 7.64 -3.52
CA ARG A 103 -13.25 6.63 -4.24
C ARG A 103 -12.12 7.30 -5.03
N GLN A 104 -12.39 8.45 -5.63
CA GLN A 104 -11.41 9.21 -6.40
C GLN A 104 -10.28 9.75 -5.52
N GLN A 105 -10.61 10.36 -4.38
CA GLN A 105 -9.61 10.86 -3.43
C GLN A 105 -8.69 9.73 -2.94
N ARG A 106 -9.28 8.60 -2.49
CA ARG A 106 -8.49 7.42 -2.07
C ARG A 106 -7.59 6.88 -3.18
N SER A 107 -8.12 6.75 -4.40
CA SER A 107 -7.36 6.26 -5.56
C SER A 107 -6.21 7.20 -5.93
N THR A 108 -6.44 8.52 -5.87
CA THR A 108 -5.42 9.53 -6.14
C THR A 108 -4.28 9.45 -5.12
N LEU A 109 -4.58 9.41 -3.82
CA LEU A 109 -3.54 9.22 -2.80
C LEU A 109 -2.82 7.89 -2.92
N ALA A 110 -3.55 6.78 -3.08
CA ALA A 110 -2.94 5.47 -3.21
C ALA A 110 -1.96 5.44 -4.39
N ARG A 111 -2.34 6.03 -5.53
CA ARG A 111 -1.45 6.12 -6.69
C ARG A 111 -0.19 6.93 -6.40
N MET A 112 -0.34 8.06 -5.69
CA MET A 112 0.78 8.92 -5.35
C MET A 112 1.72 8.27 -4.33
N ARG A 113 1.17 7.63 -3.28
CA ARG A 113 1.95 6.89 -2.28
C ARG A 113 2.69 5.71 -2.90
N CYS A 114 2.05 4.96 -3.79
CA CYS A 114 2.63 3.75 -4.41
C CYS A 114 3.48 4.02 -5.66
N GLY A 115 3.72 5.28 -6.03
CA GLY A 115 4.51 5.64 -7.20
C GLY A 115 3.90 5.18 -8.54
N THR A 116 2.56 5.14 -8.61
CA THR A 116 1.80 4.75 -9.82
C THR A 116 0.97 5.91 -10.39
N PHE A 117 1.17 7.12 -9.86
CA PHE A 117 0.61 8.32 -10.45
C PHE A 117 1.30 8.61 -11.80
N PRO A 118 0.58 9.10 -12.84
CA PRO A 118 1.14 9.31 -14.18
C PRO A 118 2.06 10.54 -14.27
N LEU A 119 3.12 10.55 -13.47
CA LEU A 119 4.25 11.48 -13.55
C LEU A 119 5.28 10.94 -14.53
N GLU A 120 6.15 11.80 -15.07
CA GLU A 120 7.19 11.36 -16.01
C GLU A 120 8.15 10.35 -15.38
N LEU A 121 8.35 10.36 -14.05
CA LEU A 121 9.13 9.32 -13.39
C LEU A 121 8.55 7.90 -13.58
N GLU A 122 7.22 7.74 -13.66
CA GLU A 122 6.56 6.47 -13.95
C GLU A 122 6.31 6.27 -15.45
N LEU A 123 5.80 7.27 -16.16
CA LEU A 123 5.53 7.17 -17.60
C LEU A 123 6.80 6.98 -18.43
N GLY A 124 7.89 7.65 -18.06
CA GLY A 124 9.21 7.49 -18.69
C GLY A 124 9.82 6.11 -18.43
N ARG A 125 9.43 5.43 -17.35
CA ARG A 125 9.86 4.04 -17.07
C ARG A 125 9.38 3.07 -18.14
N TYR A 126 8.10 3.17 -18.54
CA TYR A 126 7.54 2.35 -19.62
C TYR A 126 8.17 2.64 -20.99
N ARG A 127 8.72 3.84 -21.17
CA ARG A 127 9.46 4.25 -22.37
C ARG A 127 10.97 3.95 -22.31
N GLY A 128 11.46 3.33 -21.23
CA GLY A 128 12.89 3.02 -21.06
C GLY A 128 13.79 4.24 -20.82
N ILE A 129 13.23 5.40 -20.47
CA ILE A 129 14.01 6.63 -20.21
C ILE A 129 14.75 6.47 -18.87
N PRO A 130 16.05 6.79 -18.77
CA PRO A 130 16.78 6.81 -17.50
C PRO A 130 16.12 7.71 -16.45
N SER A 131 16.11 7.33 -15.17
CA SER A 131 15.38 8.06 -14.11
C SER A 131 15.78 9.54 -14.01
N ASN A 132 17.07 9.84 -14.18
CA ASN A 132 17.63 11.20 -14.17
C ASN A 132 17.31 12.02 -15.44
N ARG A 133 16.60 11.46 -16.42
CA ARG A 133 16.16 12.11 -17.66
C ARG A 133 14.63 12.17 -17.80
N ARG A 134 13.89 11.77 -16.78
CA ARG A 134 12.41 11.79 -16.78
C ARG A 134 11.91 13.14 -16.31
N PHE A 135 12.13 14.16 -17.14
CA PHE A 135 11.89 15.55 -16.78
C PHE A 135 10.42 15.92 -16.78
N CYS A 136 10.06 16.89 -15.95
CA CYS A 136 8.73 17.48 -15.91
C CYS A 136 8.46 18.24 -17.21
N LYS A 137 7.40 17.85 -17.91
CA LYS A 137 7.00 18.42 -19.20
C LYS A 137 6.21 19.72 -19.11
N VAL A 138 5.83 20.14 -17.90
CA VAL A 138 4.90 21.27 -17.72
C VAL A 138 5.52 22.47 -17.02
N CYS A 139 6.66 22.31 -16.31
CA CYS A 139 7.41 23.45 -15.78
C CYS A 139 8.43 24.02 -16.78
N ASN A 140 8.68 23.33 -17.90
CA ASN A 140 9.56 23.74 -19.00
C ASN A 140 11.01 24.09 -18.59
N ASP A 141 11.49 23.63 -17.44
CA ASP A 141 12.88 23.84 -17.02
C ASP A 141 13.87 22.87 -17.70
N ASN A 142 13.36 21.78 -18.31
CA ASN A 142 14.12 20.72 -18.98
C ASN A 142 15.23 20.05 -18.14
N VAL A 143 15.20 20.20 -16.81
CA VAL A 143 16.24 19.66 -15.92
C VAL A 143 15.63 18.97 -14.69
N SER A 144 14.45 19.38 -14.24
CA SER A 144 13.80 18.79 -13.06
C SER A 144 13.15 17.46 -13.38
N VAL A 145 13.58 16.39 -12.70
CA VAL A 145 12.91 15.09 -12.75
C VAL A 145 11.52 15.21 -12.12
N GLU A 146 10.51 14.66 -12.79
CA GLU A 146 9.14 14.71 -12.29
C GLU A 146 8.81 13.54 -11.37
N ASP A 147 9.28 13.64 -10.13
CA ASP A 147 8.88 12.76 -9.03
C ASP A 147 7.75 13.38 -8.20
N GLU A 148 7.33 12.68 -7.14
CA GLU A 148 6.28 13.14 -6.22
C GLU A 148 6.67 14.44 -5.51
N LYS A 149 7.96 14.65 -5.20
CA LYS A 149 8.44 15.88 -4.55
C LYS A 149 8.36 17.05 -5.51
N HIS A 150 8.84 16.88 -6.74
CA HIS A 150 8.73 17.92 -7.75
C HIS A 150 7.26 18.27 -7.99
N PHE A 151 6.41 17.26 -8.20
CA PHE A 151 5.00 17.47 -8.49
C PHE A 151 4.23 18.16 -7.36
N LEU A 152 4.46 17.79 -6.10
CA LEU A 152 3.70 18.32 -4.95
C LEU A 152 4.32 19.55 -4.30
N ILE A 153 5.65 19.71 -4.37
CA ILE A 153 6.38 20.67 -3.52
C ILE A 153 7.15 21.70 -4.36
N LYS A 154 7.74 21.33 -5.50
CA LYS A 154 8.72 22.20 -6.20
C LYS A 154 8.24 22.81 -7.50
N CYS A 155 7.35 22.14 -8.23
CA CYS A 155 6.98 22.53 -9.58
C CYS A 155 6.45 23.98 -9.60
N PRO A 156 7.10 24.91 -10.33
CA PRO A 156 6.74 26.33 -10.30
C PRO A 156 5.35 26.59 -10.89
N LEU A 157 4.91 25.75 -11.83
CA LEU A 157 3.58 25.81 -12.43
C LEU A 157 2.46 25.75 -11.37
N TYR A 158 2.65 24.98 -10.31
CA TYR A 158 1.64 24.78 -9.27
C TYR A 158 1.83 25.70 -8.06
N SER A 159 2.62 26.77 -8.18
CA SER A 159 2.96 27.64 -7.05
C SER A 159 1.73 28.27 -6.40
N CYS A 160 0.77 28.74 -7.19
CA CYS A 160 -0.47 29.33 -6.68
C CYS A 160 -1.30 28.30 -5.90
N GLU A 161 -1.59 27.14 -6.51
CA GLU A 161 -2.38 26.06 -5.91
C GLU A 161 -1.68 25.47 -4.68
N ARG A 162 -0.34 25.34 -4.74
CA ARG A 162 0.48 24.85 -3.64
C ARG A 162 0.43 25.80 -2.47
N ASN A 163 0.63 27.10 -2.67
CA ASN A 163 0.62 28.08 -1.59
C ASN A 163 -0.74 28.09 -0.87
N ASN A 164 -1.84 28.04 -1.62
CA ASN A 164 -3.19 27.97 -1.05
C ASN A 164 -3.39 26.68 -0.25
N ALA A 165 -3.04 25.52 -0.83
CA ALA A 165 -3.19 24.23 -0.15
C ALA A 165 -2.28 24.11 1.08
N PHE A 166 -1.05 24.65 1.02
CA PHE A 166 -0.08 24.57 2.10
C PHE A 166 -0.48 25.49 3.25
N ALA A 167 -0.97 26.71 2.98
CA ALA A 167 -1.51 27.59 4.01
C ALA A 167 -2.65 26.91 4.80
N ASP A 168 -3.64 26.35 4.08
CA ASP A 168 -4.75 25.61 4.67
C ASP A 168 -4.25 24.40 5.49
N PHE A 169 -3.30 23.64 4.95
CA PHE A 169 -2.77 22.44 5.59
C PHE A 169 -1.99 22.78 6.87
N GLN A 170 -1.11 23.77 6.81
CA GLN A 170 -0.30 24.24 7.93
C GLN A 170 -1.19 24.73 9.07
N GLN A 171 -2.23 25.52 8.75
CA GLN A 171 -3.18 26.03 9.73
C GLN A 171 -3.96 24.90 10.42
N ARG A 172 -4.54 23.96 9.65
CA ARG A 172 -5.39 22.90 10.21
C ARG A 172 -4.63 21.89 11.06
N ASN A 173 -3.37 21.64 10.72
CA ASN A 173 -2.57 20.59 11.35
C ASN A 173 -1.53 21.14 12.33
N ASN A 174 -1.43 22.48 12.47
CA ASN A 174 -0.42 23.15 13.27
C ASN A 174 1.01 22.68 12.92
N ILE A 175 1.32 22.72 11.62
CA ILE A 175 2.64 22.31 11.08
C ILE A 175 3.28 23.52 10.42
N ASP A 176 4.56 23.75 10.72
CA ASP A 176 5.37 24.74 10.02
C ASP A 176 6.25 24.03 8.97
N PHE A 177 6.03 24.31 7.69
CA PHE A 177 6.84 23.74 6.61
C PHE A 177 8.22 24.39 6.48
N SER A 178 8.43 25.59 7.04
CA SER A 178 9.73 26.28 6.93
C SER A 178 10.86 25.59 7.68
N VAL A 179 10.52 24.76 8.67
CA VAL A 179 11.46 24.00 9.50
C VAL A 179 11.63 22.55 9.06
N LEU A 180 10.95 22.13 7.98
CA LEU A 180 10.94 20.75 7.51
C LEU A 180 11.71 20.61 6.19
N SER A 181 12.39 19.48 6.02
CA SER A 181 12.93 19.05 4.74
C SER A 181 11.81 18.67 3.76
N ASP A 182 12.12 18.65 2.46
CA ASP A 182 11.16 18.20 1.43
C ASP A 182 10.62 16.79 1.68
N ASP A 183 11.44 15.90 2.24
CA ASP A 183 11.03 14.52 2.56
C ASP A 183 10.02 14.51 3.72
N GLU A 184 10.25 15.32 4.76
CA GLU A 184 9.31 15.47 5.87
C GLU A 184 8.01 16.14 5.42
N ILE A 185 8.08 17.17 4.57
CA ILE A 185 6.89 17.80 3.98
C ILE A 185 6.09 16.76 3.18
N LEU A 186 6.76 15.98 2.31
CA LEU A 186 6.11 14.93 1.54
C LEU A 186 5.41 13.91 2.44
N ILE A 187 6.08 13.47 3.51
CA ILE A 187 5.50 12.54 4.47
C ILE A 187 4.25 13.13 5.11
N LYS A 188 4.34 14.34 5.68
CA LYS A 188 3.20 15.00 6.33
C LYS A 188 2.02 15.16 5.37
N LEU A 189 2.26 15.64 4.15
CA LEU A 189 1.21 15.80 3.14
C LEU A 189 0.49 14.48 2.85
N LEU A 190 1.20 13.37 2.71
CA LEU A 190 0.62 12.09 2.31
C LEU A 190 0.06 11.24 3.47
N THR A 191 0.24 11.67 4.73
CA THR A 191 -0.22 10.93 5.91
C THR A 191 -1.18 11.68 6.83
N THR A 192 -1.17 13.02 6.87
CA THR A 192 -1.92 13.77 7.89
C THR A 192 -3.32 14.18 7.40
N ASP A 193 -3.49 15.29 6.67
CA ASP A 193 -4.78 15.68 6.09
C ASP A 193 -4.96 15.13 4.67
N CYS A 194 -5.19 13.83 4.61
CA CYS A 194 -5.34 13.09 3.37
C CYS A 194 -6.46 13.65 2.47
N LYS A 195 -7.54 14.19 3.03
CA LYS A 195 -8.67 14.71 2.25
C LYS A 195 -8.30 16.02 1.56
N LEU A 196 -7.71 16.97 2.29
CA LEU A 196 -7.21 18.22 1.72
C LEU A 196 -6.18 17.92 0.63
N VAL A 197 -5.20 17.09 0.93
CA VAL A 197 -4.10 16.80 -0.01
C VAL A 197 -4.62 16.07 -1.25
N SER A 198 -5.61 15.18 -1.11
CA SER A 198 -6.27 14.57 -2.28
C SER A 198 -6.90 15.60 -3.22
N ASN A 199 -7.55 16.64 -2.66
CA ASN A 199 -8.16 17.70 -3.45
C ASN A 199 -7.10 18.58 -4.13
N TYR A 200 -6.02 18.90 -3.41
CA TYR A 200 -4.88 19.60 -3.97
C TYR A 200 -4.30 18.83 -5.17
N ILE A 201 -3.98 17.54 -4.99
CA ILE A 201 -3.46 16.67 -6.05
C ILE A 201 -4.43 16.66 -7.24
N PHE A 202 -5.73 16.52 -6.98
CA PHE A 202 -6.74 16.51 -8.04
C PHE A 202 -6.76 17.81 -8.86
N ASN A 203 -6.65 18.97 -8.20
CA ASN A 203 -6.63 20.27 -8.85
C ASN A 203 -5.40 20.46 -9.74
N ILE A 204 -4.19 20.21 -9.21
CA ILE A 204 -2.96 20.34 -10.02
C ILE A 204 -2.90 19.29 -11.15
N SER A 205 -3.55 18.13 -10.96
CA SER A 205 -3.67 17.11 -12.01
C SER A 205 -4.59 17.55 -13.15
N LYS A 206 -5.65 18.32 -12.87
CA LYS A 206 -6.49 18.91 -13.91
C LYS A 206 -5.71 19.92 -14.75
N ILE A 207 -4.98 20.83 -14.09
CA ILE A 207 -4.12 21.82 -14.76
C ILE A 207 -3.10 21.11 -15.65
N ARG A 208 -2.43 20.09 -15.10
CA ARG A 208 -1.48 19.25 -15.84
C ARG A 208 -2.11 18.64 -17.10
N THR A 209 -3.28 18.03 -16.95
CA THR A 209 -3.94 17.31 -18.05
C THR A 209 -4.31 18.28 -19.17
N GLN A 210 -4.80 19.47 -18.84
CA GLN A 210 -5.11 20.51 -19.82
C GLN A 210 -3.86 20.93 -20.60
N LEU A 211 -2.75 21.21 -19.92
CA LEU A 211 -1.50 21.60 -20.59
C LEU A 211 -0.93 20.50 -21.48
N LEU A 212 -0.87 19.26 -20.98
CA LEU A 212 -0.36 18.15 -21.78
C LEU A 212 -1.24 17.83 -22.98
N SER A 213 -2.57 17.99 -22.87
CA SER A 213 -3.47 17.81 -24.02
C SER A 213 -3.31 18.86 -25.11
N HIS A 214 -2.68 20.00 -24.80
CA HIS A 214 -2.37 21.07 -25.77
C HIS A 214 -0.94 20.99 -26.32
N CYS A 215 -0.10 20.07 -25.81
CA CYS A 215 1.27 19.85 -26.29
C CYS A 215 1.40 18.69 -27.30
N ASP A 216 0.30 18.00 -27.61
CA ASP A 216 0.23 16.99 -28.67
C ASP A 216 -0.32 17.63 -29.96
N ILE A 217 0.49 18.48 -30.62
CA ILE A 217 0.39 18.87 -32.04
C ILE A 217 1.79 18.81 -32.66
#